data_AF-A0A7Z1TQT0-F1
#
_entry.id   AF-A0A7Z1TQT0-F1
#
_cell.length_a   1.000
_cell.length_b   1.000
_cell.length_c   1.000
_cell.angle_alpha   90.00
_cell.angle_beta   90.00
_cell.angle_gamma   90.00
#
_symmetry.space_group_name_H-M   'P 1'
#
loop_
_entity.id
_entity.type
_entity.pdbx_description
1 polymer ?
#
loop_
_entity_poly.entity_id
_entity_poly.type
_entity_poly.pdbx_seq_one_letter_code
_entity_poly.pdbx_strand_id
1 'polypeptide(L)'
;MAVITFTLLLGTGAGFAQTIPGLDDVRKGLDMISVQKLLEGKPALTTSLEDAVTEVEFLDGFEPADWAPLSLQPRATGGEFRVAGGGAYAMEVESYCLRAGSHAPGSGTGYLYAPAKGPRAAIVRNVLHRAQANPQIEQSQIQVLLWAILSRSKVSDMSGDLLSTAKALLTPEEIYQVNGGALGLVPSEVLDQAVRKAPPLLGKALEAEAKVRDLVTEGDATYEQVERAAVIAGEAPVGEGSREVPRGRWSYHPAGYYIRYMPYGYPQTVVWVYAPERFTVETDSFGRVTSLAGPNGWRMALDYGDATPAVVAGKTGVTVQRIHSVSMELTVDQPQRMTLPMDSWQVQGWLFLDSAPGGSPATMAASELPGVADRSRRAAAVRQEVDRLCDVTSASLTSAEQLQRIAALGNLRMALQNLELGSGDAPPAVDPVEFVTRAWASELGRALTGRSAGATQHASVSSRPPQTVAGSPRGSGEFVLASWVVPAAAPAPEEQSDEDYYTMDLSDGVGQPGNTANQREGISNRGTRRNDECAGAYAACRDSADRDYLGDSADCITPGGDPFASNPDWRECARAARRQNRIDLQGCATIARHCLGL
;
A
#
# COMPACT_ATOMS: atom_id res chain seq x y z
N MET A 1 65.91 -41.81 -21.34
CA MET A 1 66.44 -41.56 -19.98
C MET A 1 67.44 -40.42 -20.07
N ALA A 2 67.05 -39.22 -19.64
CA ALA A 2 67.95 -38.12 -19.37
C ALA A 2 67.26 -37.25 -18.32
N VAL A 3 67.82 -37.26 -17.11
CA VAL A 3 67.41 -36.46 -15.97
C VAL A 3 67.89 -35.04 -16.22
N ILE A 4 66.98 -34.06 -16.17
CA ILE A 4 67.36 -32.64 -16.11
C ILE A 4 66.84 -32.07 -14.80
N THR A 5 67.81 -31.87 -13.93
CA THR A 5 67.81 -31.28 -12.60
C THR A 5 67.30 -29.84 -12.64
N PHE A 6 66.27 -29.52 -11.86
CA PHE A 6 65.83 -28.13 -11.64
C PHE A 6 66.60 -27.58 -10.44
N THR A 7 67.61 -26.76 -10.71
CA THR A 7 68.37 -26.04 -9.68
C THR A 7 67.55 -24.85 -9.19
N LEU A 8 67.21 -24.85 -7.90
CA LEU A 8 66.59 -23.72 -7.20
C LEU A 8 67.63 -22.60 -7.07
N LEU A 9 67.46 -21.50 -7.81
CA LEU A 9 68.19 -20.26 -7.60
C LEU A 9 67.34 -19.32 -6.74
N LEU A 10 67.75 -19.17 -5.48
CA LEU A 10 67.28 -18.11 -4.59
C LEU A 10 67.77 -16.76 -5.13
N GLY A 11 66.92 -16.08 -5.89
CA GLY A 11 67.10 -14.70 -6.32
C GLY A 11 66.35 -13.75 -5.39
N THR A 12 67.10 -12.99 -4.61
CA THR A 12 66.64 -11.87 -3.80
C THR A 12 66.09 -10.73 -4.66
N GLY A 13 64.88 -10.26 -4.32
CA GLY A 13 64.40 -8.87 -4.44
C GLY A 13 64.62 -8.11 -5.75
N ALA A 14 63.55 -8.00 -6.55
CA ALA A 14 63.23 -6.78 -7.30
C ALA A 14 61.72 -6.73 -7.52
N GLY A 15 61.07 -5.68 -7.00
CA GLY A 15 59.63 -5.48 -7.11
C GLY A 15 59.21 -5.24 -8.56
N PHE A 16 58.33 -6.08 -9.08
CA PHE A 16 57.59 -5.80 -10.29
C PHE A 16 56.41 -4.89 -9.96
N ALA A 17 56.65 -3.57 -9.99
CA ALA A 17 55.59 -2.62 -10.29
C ALA A 17 55.35 -2.67 -11.80
N GLN A 18 54.51 -3.60 -12.27
CA GLN A 18 53.98 -3.53 -13.62
C GLN A 18 52.96 -2.39 -13.68
N THR A 19 53.41 -1.24 -14.16
CA THR A 19 52.54 -0.14 -14.59
C THR A 19 51.64 -0.64 -15.72
N ILE A 20 50.33 -0.69 -15.44
CA ILE A 20 49.30 -0.95 -16.46
C ILE A 20 49.36 0.21 -17.48
N PRO A 21 49.64 -0.04 -18.77
CA PRO A 21 49.65 1.01 -19.79
C PRO A 21 48.25 1.64 -19.89
N GLY A 22 48.16 2.96 -19.78
CA GLY A 22 46.91 3.72 -19.90
C GLY A 22 46.36 4.35 -18.61
N LEU A 23 46.95 4.05 -17.44
CA LEU A 23 46.52 4.68 -16.17
C LEU A 23 46.82 6.19 -16.12
N ASP A 24 47.91 6.63 -16.75
CA ASP A 24 48.29 8.05 -16.84
C ASP A 24 47.37 8.84 -17.79
N ASP A 25 46.75 8.19 -18.77
CA ASP A 25 45.79 8.82 -19.69
C ASP A 25 44.39 8.94 -19.06
N VAL A 26 43.99 8.00 -18.21
CA VAL A 26 42.78 8.12 -17.36
C VAL A 26 42.95 9.25 -16.34
N ARG A 27 44.16 9.41 -15.79
CA ARG A 27 44.49 10.47 -14.82
C ARG A 27 44.52 11.87 -15.43
N LYS A 28 44.80 11.99 -16.74
CA LYS A 28 44.79 13.27 -17.48
C LYS A 28 43.43 13.63 -18.07
N GLY A 29 42.48 12.70 -18.14
CA GLY A 29 41.15 12.91 -18.74
C GLY A 29 40.05 13.39 -17.78
N LEU A 30 40.25 13.32 -16.47
CA LEU A 30 39.29 13.75 -15.45
C LEU A 30 39.57 15.21 -15.06
N ASP A 31 39.04 16.15 -15.82
CA ASP A 31 39.07 17.57 -15.45
C ASP A 31 38.34 17.78 -14.10
N MET A 32 38.83 18.68 -13.24
CA MET A 32 38.30 18.87 -11.87
C MET A 32 36.80 19.22 -11.86
N ILE A 33 36.31 19.88 -12.91
CA ILE A 33 34.88 20.20 -13.11
C ILE A 33 34.05 18.93 -13.32
N SER A 34 34.62 17.88 -13.90
CA SER A 34 33.93 16.59 -14.09
C SER A 34 33.80 15.83 -12.77
N VAL A 35 34.85 15.83 -11.93
CA VAL A 35 34.84 15.25 -10.58
C VAL A 35 33.89 16.01 -9.66
N GLN A 36 33.81 17.35 -9.79
CA GLN A 36 32.86 18.16 -9.02
C GLN A 36 31.41 17.87 -9.40
N LYS A 37 31.07 17.80 -10.70
CA LYS A 37 29.74 17.37 -11.17
C LYS A 37 29.38 15.92 -10.79
N LEU A 38 30.39 15.08 -10.60
CA LEU A 38 30.26 13.70 -10.13
C LEU A 38 30.04 13.59 -8.62
N LEU A 39 30.67 14.48 -7.83
CA LEU A 39 30.47 14.60 -6.38
C LEU A 39 29.17 15.32 -6.02
N GLU A 40 28.76 16.30 -6.83
CA GLU A 40 27.40 16.84 -6.92
C GLU A 40 26.38 15.80 -7.45
N GLY A 41 26.84 14.57 -7.71
CA GLY A 41 26.03 13.49 -8.28
C GLY A 41 24.70 13.36 -7.54
N LYS A 42 23.63 13.15 -8.33
CA LYS A 42 22.26 13.04 -7.85
C LYS A 42 22.19 12.16 -6.58
N PRO A 43 21.38 12.52 -5.57
CA PRO A 43 21.17 11.72 -4.37
C PRO A 43 20.93 10.23 -4.70
N ALA A 44 21.41 9.33 -3.83
CA ALA A 44 21.28 7.88 -4.02
C ALA A 44 19.83 7.45 -4.29
N LEU A 45 18.90 8.08 -3.56
CA LEU A 45 17.47 8.07 -3.83
C LEU A 45 17.00 9.50 -4.10
N THR A 46 16.19 9.67 -5.13
CA THR A 46 15.59 10.97 -5.51
C THR A 46 14.09 11.03 -5.24
N THR A 47 13.47 9.96 -4.75
CA THR A 47 12.05 9.97 -4.37
C THR A 47 11.79 11.05 -3.33
N SER A 48 10.71 11.80 -3.52
CA SER A 48 10.26 12.89 -2.67
C SER A 48 8.74 12.93 -2.53
N LEU A 49 8.25 13.82 -1.67
CA LEU A 49 6.81 14.06 -1.51
C LEU A 49 6.16 14.58 -2.80
N GLU A 50 6.92 15.24 -3.68
CA GLU A 50 6.44 15.64 -5.01
C GLU A 50 6.16 14.44 -5.92
N ASP A 51 6.80 13.29 -5.66
CA ASP A 51 6.54 12.04 -6.39
C ASP A 51 5.32 11.29 -5.85
N ALA A 52 4.80 11.69 -4.68
CA ALA A 52 3.64 11.09 -4.04
C ALA A 52 2.33 11.67 -4.61
N VAL A 53 2.10 11.37 -5.88
CA VAL A 53 1.05 11.98 -6.71
C VAL A 53 -0.20 11.11 -6.87
N THR A 54 -0.29 9.97 -6.20
CA THR A 54 -1.43 9.06 -6.35
C THR A 54 -2.35 9.02 -5.14
N GLU A 55 -2.30 10.01 -4.26
CA GLU A 55 -3.24 10.09 -3.13
C GLU A 55 -4.70 10.11 -3.58
N VAL A 56 -5.62 9.63 -2.73
CA VAL A 56 -7.05 9.52 -3.02
C VAL A 56 -7.85 10.04 -1.82
N GLU A 57 -8.09 11.34 -1.79
CA GLU A 57 -8.85 12.04 -0.75
C GLU A 57 -10.30 11.57 -0.68
N PHE A 58 -10.91 11.18 -1.80
CA PHE A 58 -12.28 10.66 -1.77
C PHE A 58 -12.43 9.43 -0.86
N LEU A 59 -11.37 8.65 -0.67
CA LEU A 59 -11.36 7.49 0.23
C LEU A 59 -11.04 7.85 1.70
N ASP A 60 -10.94 9.12 2.05
CA ASP A 60 -10.82 9.51 3.45
C ASP A 60 -12.03 9.07 4.26
N GLY A 61 -11.76 8.51 5.44
CA GLY A 61 -12.76 7.88 6.30
C GLY A 61 -13.28 6.53 5.80
N PHE A 62 -12.82 6.03 4.64
CA PHE A 62 -13.12 4.68 4.21
C PHE A 62 -12.33 3.68 5.06
N GLU A 63 -13.08 2.87 5.81
CA GLU A 63 -12.59 1.88 6.74
C GLU A 63 -13.34 0.55 6.50
N PRO A 64 -12.85 -0.31 5.58
CA PRO A 64 -13.44 -1.61 5.35
C PRO A 64 -13.69 -2.37 6.64
N ALA A 65 -14.87 -2.99 6.75
CA ALA A 65 -15.28 -3.61 7.99
C ALA A 65 -14.53 -4.93 8.30
N ASP A 66 -14.07 -5.62 7.25
CA ASP A 66 -13.47 -6.95 7.33
C ASP A 66 -12.07 -6.93 6.70
N TRP A 67 -11.04 -7.26 7.49
CA TRP A 67 -9.65 -7.28 7.07
C TRP A 67 -9.10 -8.70 7.06
N ALA A 68 -8.51 -9.10 5.94
CA ALA A 68 -7.76 -10.35 5.85
C ALA A 68 -6.26 -10.10 6.09
N PRO A 69 -5.53 -11.03 6.74
CA PRO A 69 -4.09 -10.90 6.87
C PRO A 69 -3.42 -11.06 5.49
N LEU A 70 -2.71 -10.02 5.05
CA LEU A 70 -1.97 -10.04 3.77
C LEU A 70 -0.82 -11.06 3.83
N SER A 71 -0.22 -11.25 4.99
CA SER A 71 0.87 -12.22 5.22
C SER A 71 0.47 -13.68 4.98
N LEU A 72 -0.82 -14.02 5.03
CA LEU A 72 -1.33 -15.36 4.74
C LEU A 72 -1.69 -15.57 3.26
N GLN A 73 -1.60 -14.53 2.43
CA GLN A 73 -1.91 -14.64 1.02
C GLN A 73 -0.77 -15.38 0.28
N PRO A 74 -1.09 -16.21 -0.73
CA PRO A 74 -0.07 -16.86 -1.54
C PRO A 74 0.91 -15.85 -2.14
N ARG A 75 2.16 -16.27 -2.34
CA ARG A 75 3.18 -15.44 -3.00
C ARG A 75 3.56 -16.01 -4.37
N ALA A 76 3.82 -15.13 -5.31
CA ALA A 76 4.46 -15.47 -6.57
C ALA A 76 5.97 -15.70 -6.35
N THR A 77 6.66 -16.22 -7.38
CA THR A 77 8.09 -16.52 -7.32
C THR A 77 8.96 -15.29 -7.07
N GLY A 78 8.48 -14.09 -7.42
CA GLY A 78 9.14 -12.81 -7.14
C GLY A 78 8.86 -12.26 -5.74
N GLY A 79 8.06 -12.96 -4.90
CA GLY A 79 7.71 -12.53 -3.55
C GLY A 79 6.46 -11.66 -3.45
N GLU A 80 5.86 -11.29 -4.58
CA GLU A 80 4.61 -10.53 -4.67
C GLU A 80 3.44 -11.33 -4.10
N PHE A 81 2.50 -10.68 -3.42
CA PHE A 81 1.29 -11.36 -2.94
C PHE A 81 0.31 -11.55 -4.09
N ARG A 82 -0.31 -12.73 -4.16
CA ARG A 82 -1.41 -13.05 -5.06
C ARG A 82 -2.71 -13.08 -4.28
N VAL A 83 -3.58 -12.14 -4.59
CA VAL A 83 -4.84 -11.93 -3.86
C VAL A 83 -6.03 -12.21 -4.77
N ALA A 84 -6.87 -13.17 -4.39
CA ALA A 84 -8.08 -13.54 -5.11
C ALA A 84 -9.29 -12.70 -4.65
N GLY A 85 -10.18 -12.34 -5.58
CA GLY A 85 -11.55 -11.90 -5.26
C GLY A 85 -11.74 -10.45 -4.81
N GLY A 86 -10.66 -9.69 -4.61
CA GLY A 86 -10.72 -8.35 -4.02
C GLY A 86 -11.07 -8.39 -2.52
N GLY A 87 -10.79 -7.31 -1.80
CA GLY A 87 -10.98 -7.22 -0.36
C GLY A 87 -10.04 -6.22 0.29
N ALA A 88 -10.16 -6.09 1.61
CA ALA A 88 -9.24 -5.31 2.43
C ALA A 88 -8.26 -6.25 3.15
N TYR A 89 -6.98 -5.88 3.13
CA TYR A 89 -5.88 -6.67 3.65
C TYR A 89 -4.97 -5.81 4.50
N ALA A 90 -4.46 -6.38 5.58
CA ALA A 90 -3.51 -5.69 6.44
C ALA A 90 -2.32 -6.60 6.74
N MET A 91 -1.15 -6.00 6.89
CA MET A 91 0.00 -6.67 7.49
C MET A 91 0.86 -5.68 8.25
N GLU A 92 1.46 -6.18 9.31
CA GLU A 92 2.55 -5.51 10.00
C GLU A 92 3.86 -5.83 9.28
N VAL A 93 4.68 -4.82 9.05
CA VAL A 93 5.98 -4.94 8.40
C VAL A 93 7.04 -4.18 9.18
N GLU A 94 8.27 -4.67 9.06
CA GLU A 94 9.44 -3.86 9.31
C GLU A 94 9.50 -2.73 8.27
N SER A 95 9.72 -1.51 8.75
CA SER A 95 9.98 -0.35 7.91
C SER A 95 11.38 0.20 8.14
N TYR A 96 11.90 0.91 7.15
CA TYR A 96 13.28 1.37 7.10
C TYR A 96 13.34 2.85 6.72
N CYS A 97 14.15 3.61 7.43
CA CYS A 97 14.41 5.01 7.11
C CYS A 97 15.37 5.09 5.91
N LEU A 98 14.88 5.60 4.78
CA LEU A 98 15.63 5.71 3.53
C LEU A 98 16.22 7.12 3.29
N ARG A 99 16.20 7.98 4.29
CA ARG A 99 16.77 9.33 4.22
C ARG A 99 17.60 9.63 5.47
N ALA A 100 18.91 9.71 5.27
CA ALA A 100 19.81 10.21 6.30
C ALA A 100 19.68 11.74 6.40
N GLY A 101 19.84 12.30 7.60
CA GLY A 101 19.70 13.72 7.87
C GLY A 101 18.26 14.23 7.74
N SER A 102 17.25 13.37 7.90
CA SER A 102 15.84 13.77 7.92
C SER A 102 15.15 13.43 9.23
N HIS A 103 14.00 14.04 9.46
CA HIS A 103 13.18 13.80 10.64
C HIS A 103 12.53 12.41 10.62
N ALA A 104 12.49 11.75 11.79
CA ALA A 104 11.83 10.47 11.93
C ALA A 104 10.30 10.60 11.79
N PRO A 105 9.58 9.52 11.41
CA PRO A 105 8.12 9.45 11.50
C PRO A 105 7.60 9.77 12.91
N GLY A 106 6.51 10.54 13.01
CA GLY A 106 5.74 10.75 14.24
C GLY A 106 4.33 10.14 14.15
N SER A 107 3.55 10.22 15.23
CA SER A 107 2.19 9.66 15.34
C SER A 107 1.08 10.49 14.66
N GLY A 108 1.41 11.69 14.17
CA GLY A 108 0.44 12.74 13.84
C GLY A 108 0.08 12.98 12.37
N THR A 109 0.72 12.34 11.38
CA THR A 109 0.46 12.62 9.94
C THR A 109 0.39 11.39 9.06
N GLY A 110 -0.27 11.54 7.91
CA GLY A 110 -0.34 10.51 6.88
C GLY A 110 0.95 10.33 6.10
N TYR A 111 1.06 9.15 5.50
CA TYR A 111 2.12 8.73 4.62
C TYR A 111 1.49 8.41 3.27
N LEU A 112 2.08 8.94 2.20
CA LEU A 112 1.64 8.71 0.84
C LEU A 112 2.57 7.73 0.14
N TYR A 113 2.02 6.92 -0.77
CA TYR A 113 2.83 6.12 -1.66
C TYR A 113 3.56 7.00 -2.66
N ALA A 114 4.86 6.77 -2.83
CA ALA A 114 5.63 7.28 -3.95
C ALA A 114 6.53 6.18 -4.53
N PRO A 115 6.73 6.13 -5.85
CA PRO A 115 7.65 5.16 -6.44
C PRO A 115 9.10 5.42 -6.02
N ALA A 116 9.87 4.36 -5.80
CA ALA A 116 11.31 4.48 -5.56
C ALA A 116 12.03 4.99 -6.82
N LYS A 117 12.74 6.11 -6.72
CA LYS A 117 13.46 6.79 -7.80
C LYS A 117 14.90 7.03 -7.38
N GLY A 118 15.79 7.06 -8.36
CA GLY A 118 17.21 7.38 -8.18
C GLY A 118 18.15 6.22 -8.51
N PRO A 119 19.46 6.48 -8.56
CA PRO A 119 20.46 5.52 -9.03
C PRO A 119 20.60 4.28 -8.14
N ARG A 120 20.21 4.35 -6.86
CA ARG A 120 20.28 3.22 -5.90
C ARG A 120 18.93 2.57 -5.61
N ALA A 121 17.83 3.04 -6.22
CA ALA A 121 16.48 2.52 -5.93
C ALA A 121 16.37 1.00 -6.12
N ALA A 122 16.89 0.48 -7.22
CA ALA A 122 16.87 -0.97 -7.48
C ALA A 122 17.70 -1.76 -6.45
N ILE A 123 18.88 -1.25 -6.04
CA ILE A 123 19.72 -1.90 -5.04
C ILE A 123 19.01 -1.94 -3.68
N VAL A 124 18.40 -0.82 -3.27
CA VAL A 124 17.62 -0.74 -2.01
C VAL A 124 16.48 -1.75 -2.03
N ARG A 125 15.69 -1.81 -3.11
CA ARG A 125 14.61 -2.80 -3.26
C ARG A 125 15.13 -4.23 -3.16
N ASN A 126 16.22 -4.53 -3.84
CA ASN A 126 16.82 -5.87 -3.83
C ASN A 126 17.34 -6.28 -2.44
N VAL A 127 17.92 -5.34 -1.68
CA VAL A 127 18.32 -5.58 -0.28
C VAL A 127 17.11 -5.94 0.57
N LEU A 128 16.02 -5.18 0.48
CA LEU A 128 14.79 -5.45 1.25
C LEU A 128 14.15 -6.79 0.87
N HIS A 129 14.13 -7.12 -0.42
CA HIS A 129 13.65 -8.41 -0.91
C HIS A 129 14.46 -9.58 -0.35
N ARG A 130 15.80 -9.49 -0.39
CA ARG A 130 16.68 -10.54 0.13
C ARG A 130 16.70 -10.59 1.66
N ALA A 131 16.46 -9.47 2.35
CA ALA A 131 16.32 -9.45 3.80
C ALA A 131 15.15 -10.34 4.25
N GLN A 132 14.04 -10.34 3.51
CA GLN A 132 12.92 -11.23 3.78
C GLN A 132 13.31 -12.73 3.71
N ALA A 133 14.21 -13.09 2.79
CA ALA A 133 14.74 -14.45 2.67
C ALA A 133 15.85 -14.76 3.70
N ASN A 134 16.27 -13.78 4.49
CA ASN A 134 17.34 -13.88 5.49
C ASN A 134 16.89 -13.34 6.86
N PRO A 135 15.86 -13.95 7.50
CA PRO A 135 15.28 -13.47 8.76
C PRO A 135 16.23 -13.53 9.96
N GLN A 136 17.37 -14.22 9.82
CA GLN A 136 18.44 -14.24 10.83
C GLN A 136 19.25 -12.93 10.88
N ILE A 137 19.10 -12.04 9.89
CA ILE A 137 19.76 -10.74 9.89
C ILE A 137 18.85 -9.75 10.59
N GLU A 138 19.36 -9.14 11.65
CA GLU A 138 18.58 -8.20 12.46
C GLU A 138 18.19 -6.94 11.65
N GLN A 139 16.99 -6.44 11.88
CA GLN A 139 16.48 -5.21 11.24
C GLN A 139 17.46 -4.04 11.35
N SER A 140 18.12 -3.89 12.51
CA SER A 140 19.11 -2.84 12.77
C SER A 140 20.32 -2.94 11.83
N GLN A 141 20.79 -4.15 11.51
CA GLN A 141 21.88 -4.38 10.57
C GLN A 141 21.46 -4.01 9.15
N ILE A 142 20.24 -4.34 8.76
CA ILE A 142 19.67 -3.97 7.45
C ILE A 142 19.54 -2.43 7.35
N GLN A 143 19.03 -1.77 8.39
CA GLN A 143 18.91 -0.31 8.46
C GLN A 143 20.27 0.39 8.31
N VAL A 144 21.32 -0.11 9.00
CA VAL A 144 22.69 0.42 8.89
C VAL A 144 23.25 0.18 7.48
N LEU A 145 23.03 -0.99 6.89
CA LEU A 145 23.43 -1.27 5.51
C LEU A 145 22.78 -0.32 4.51
N LEU A 146 21.48 -0.07 4.65
CA LEU A 146 20.75 0.87 3.80
C LEU A 146 21.34 2.28 3.93
N TRP A 147 21.57 2.76 5.15
CA TRP A 147 22.22 4.06 5.35
C TRP A 147 23.64 4.12 4.77
N ALA A 148 24.41 3.03 4.86
CA ALA A 148 25.74 2.97 4.26
C ALA A 148 25.69 3.03 2.72
N ILE A 149 24.75 2.31 2.09
CA ILE A 149 24.51 2.37 0.63
C ILE A 149 24.10 3.78 0.20
N LEU A 150 23.18 4.40 0.95
CA LEU A 150 22.66 5.74 0.65
C LEU A 150 23.72 6.82 0.83
N SER A 151 24.57 6.68 1.85
CA SER A 151 25.73 7.54 2.12
C SER A 151 26.94 7.24 1.24
N ARG A 152 26.80 6.32 0.27
CA ARG A 152 27.83 5.92 -0.69
C ARG A 152 29.12 5.39 -0.04
N SER A 153 28.98 4.74 1.11
CA SER A 153 30.09 4.02 1.76
C SER A 153 30.50 2.84 0.89
N LYS A 154 31.81 2.65 0.69
CA LYS A 154 32.33 1.46 0.01
C LYS A 154 32.11 0.24 0.90
N VAL A 155 31.57 -0.82 0.32
CA VAL A 155 31.39 -2.12 0.97
C VAL A 155 32.73 -2.66 1.49
N SER A 156 33.82 -2.45 0.76
CA SER A 156 35.17 -2.89 1.19
C SER A 156 35.64 -2.28 2.51
N ASP A 157 35.06 -1.14 2.88
CA ASP A 157 35.52 -0.33 4.02
C ASP A 157 34.59 -0.51 5.22
N MET A 158 33.50 -1.28 5.09
CA MET A 158 32.53 -1.55 6.15
C MET A 158 33.13 -2.42 7.26
N SER A 159 32.65 -2.22 8.49
CA SER A 159 32.98 -3.08 9.64
C SER A 159 32.66 -4.56 9.38
N GLY A 160 33.30 -5.48 10.12
CA GLY A 160 33.23 -6.92 9.85
C GLY A 160 31.81 -7.49 9.80
N ASP A 161 30.96 -7.11 10.75
CA ASP A 161 29.56 -7.55 10.79
C ASP A 161 28.74 -6.94 9.66
N LEU A 162 28.90 -5.64 9.41
CA LEU A 162 28.18 -4.95 8.33
C LEU A 162 28.61 -5.45 6.94
N LEU A 163 29.89 -5.78 6.77
CA LEU A 163 30.43 -6.41 5.56
C LEU A 163 29.84 -7.82 5.36
N SER A 164 29.65 -8.58 6.44
CA SER A 164 28.99 -9.89 6.40
C SER A 164 27.54 -9.73 5.94
N THR A 165 26.79 -8.80 6.54
CA THR A 165 25.43 -8.44 6.13
C THR A 165 25.38 -7.99 4.67
N ALA A 166 26.30 -7.14 4.24
CA ALA A 166 26.41 -6.69 2.85
C ALA A 166 26.63 -7.85 1.89
N LYS A 167 27.51 -8.80 2.21
CA LYS A 167 27.77 -9.99 1.38
C LYS A 167 26.59 -10.96 1.33
N ALA A 168 25.77 -11.01 2.38
CA ALA A 168 24.56 -11.81 2.41
C ALA A 168 23.43 -11.19 1.57
N LEU A 169 23.34 -9.86 1.54
CA LEU A 169 22.21 -9.14 0.97
C LEU A 169 22.48 -8.46 -0.37
N LEU A 170 23.74 -8.30 -0.80
CA LEU A 170 24.14 -7.72 -2.07
C LEU A 170 24.81 -8.75 -2.98
N THR A 171 24.52 -8.68 -4.27
CA THR A 171 25.22 -9.43 -5.30
C THR A 171 26.59 -8.80 -5.60
N PRO A 172 27.54 -9.55 -6.21
CA PRO A 172 28.83 -8.99 -6.61
C PRO A 172 28.72 -7.76 -7.53
N GLU A 173 27.73 -7.77 -8.43
CA GLU A 173 27.45 -6.65 -9.33
C GLU A 173 26.96 -5.43 -8.54
N GLU A 174 26.03 -5.62 -7.60
CA GLU A 174 25.56 -4.51 -6.75
C GLU A 174 26.66 -3.99 -5.82
N ILE A 175 27.54 -4.84 -5.30
CA ILE A 175 28.73 -4.42 -4.52
C ILE A 175 29.64 -3.55 -5.38
N TYR A 176 29.93 -3.96 -6.62
CA TYR A 176 30.71 -3.17 -7.57
C TYR A 176 30.05 -1.80 -7.82
N GLN A 177 28.74 -1.79 -8.04
CA GLN A 177 28.00 -0.55 -8.21
C GLN A 177 28.07 0.32 -6.95
N VAL A 178 27.85 -0.23 -5.75
CA VAL A 178 27.89 0.51 -4.46
C VAL A 178 29.26 1.14 -4.23
N ASN A 179 30.34 0.42 -4.54
CA ASN A 179 31.71 0.90 -4.45
C ASN A 179 32.07 2.02 -5.45
N GLY A 180 31.11 2.47 -6.26
CA GLY A 180 31.25 3.59 -7.20
C GLY A 180 31.41 3.15 -8.65
N GLY A 181 31.31 1.86 -8.97
CA GLY A 181 31.58 1.35 -10.31
C GLY A 181 32.96 1.80 -10.81
N ALA A 182 33.01 2.43 -11.99
CA ALA A 182 34.25 3.00 -12.54
C ALA A 182 34.81 4.17 -11.71
N LEU A 183 33.97 4.90 -10.95
CA LEU A 183 34.40 6.00 -10.08
C LEU A 183 35.06 5.52 -8.79
N GLY A 184 34.77 4.29 -8.36
CA GLY A 184 35.46 3.64 -7.24
C GLY A 184 36.96 3.44 -7.47
N LEU A 185 37.41 3.56 -8.73
CA LEU A 185 38.80 3.51 -9.16
C LEU A 185 39.50 4.88 -9.08
N VAL A 186 38.77 5.96 -8.77
CA VAL A 186 39.34 7.31 -8.60
C VAL A 186 39.98 7.40 -7.21
N PRO A 187 41.25 7.84 -7.09
CA PRO A 187 41.93 7.97 -5.79
C PRO A 187 41.23 8.92 -4.81
N SER A 188 41.25 8.57 -3.51
CA SER A 188 40.61 9.30 -2.39
C SER A 188 40.99 10.78 -2.32
N GLU A 189 42.24 11.10 -2.63
CA GLU A 189 42.80 12.45 -2.49
C GLU A 189 42.16 13.44 -3.47
N VAL A 190 41.72 12.94 -4.63
CA VAL A 190 41.04 13.74 -5.66
C VAL A 190 39.60 14.04 -5.25
N LEU A 191 38.95 13.07 -4.58
CA LEU A 191 37.58 13.22 -4.08
C LEU A 191 37.51 14.25 -2.95
N ASP A 192 38.40 14.14 -1.96
CA ASP A 192 38.45 15.01 -0.78
C ASP A 192 38.68 16.48 -1.13
N GLN A 193 39.47 16.75 -2.17
CA GLN A 193 39.77 18.11 -2.61
C GLN A 193 38.57 18.81 -3.26
N ALA A 194 37.65 18.04 -3.85
CA ALA A 194 36.46 18.56 -4.49
C ALA A 194 35.29 18.73 -3.50
N VAL A 195 35.16 17.87 -2.48
CA VAL A 195 34.19 18.05 -1.37
C VAL A 195 34.44 19.36 -0.61
N ARG A 196 35.72 19.69 -0.32
CA ARG A 196 36.09 20.94 0.38
C ARG A 196 35.73 22.23 -0.37
N LYS A 197 35.38 22.13 -1.65
CA LYS A 197 35.04 23.27 -2.52
C LYS A 197 33.53 23.35 -2.84
N ALA A 198 32.69 22.50 -2.23
CA ALA A 198 31.26 22.46 -2.50
C ALA A 198 30.48 23.61 -1.81
N PRO A 199 29.34 24.07 -2.37
CA PRO A 199 28.55 25.16 -1.80
C PRO A 199 27.84 24.83 -0.47
N PRO A 200 27.58 25.83 0.41
CA PRO A 200 27.04 25.61 1.76
C PRO A 200 25.63 25.01 1.86
N LEU A 201 24.76 25.19 0.86
CA LEU A 201 23.38 24.65 0.86
C LEU A 201 23.33 23.12 0.65
N LEU A 202 24.44 22.51 0.24
CA LEU A 202 24.63 21.06 0.16
C LEU A 202 25.03 20.44 1.52
N GLY A 203 25.29 21.26 2.54
CA GLY A 203 26.01 20.89 3.76
C GLY A 203 25.32 19.86 4.65
N LYS A 204 24.07 20.07 5.07
CA LYS A 204 23.48 19.24 6.15
C LYS A 204 23.26 17.77 5.79
N ALA A 205 22.77 17.49 4.59
CA ALA A 205 22.56 16.12 4.13
C ALA A 205 23.90 15.43 3.85
N LEU A 206 24.85 16.12 3.21
CA LEU A 206 26.19 15.59 2.95
C LEU A 206 27.01 15.42 4.24
N GLU A 207 26.83 16.27 5.24
CA GLU A 207 27.45 16.14 6.57
C GLU A 207 26.88 14.92 7.31
N ALA A 208 25.56 14.70 7.24
CA ALA A 208 24.93 13.51 7.80
C ALA A 208 25.43 12.24 7.08
N GLU A 209 25.47 12.23 5.75
CA GLU A 209 26.01 11.13 4.95
C GLU A 209 27.50 10.87 5.26
N ALA A 210 28.32 11.92 5.35
CA ALA A 210 29.74 11.80 5.69
C ALA A 210 29.94 11.22 7.09
N LYS A 211 29.17 11.70 8.08
CA LYS A 211 29.24 11.20 9.46
C LYS A 211 28.78 9.74 9.56
N VAL A 212 27.71 9.37 8.85
CA VAL A 212 27.28 7.96 8.76
C VAL A 212 28.38 7.12 8.14
N ARG A 213 29.00 7.58 7.04
CA ARG A 213 30.10 6.87 6.37
C ARG A 213 31.27 6.63 7.32
N ASP A 214 31.69 7.64 8.07
CA ASP A 214 32.80 7.51 9.01
C ASP A 214 32.47 6.44 10.07
N LEU A 215 31.29 6.53 10.71
CA LEU A 215 30.85 5.59 11.74
C LEU A 215 30.77 4.13 11.25
N VAL A 216 30.24 3.89 10.03
CA VAL A 216 30.13 2.51 9.51
C VAL A 216 31.47 1.90 9.10
N THR A 217 32.53 2.72 9.00
CA THR A 217 33.90 2.28 8.69
C THR A 217 34.79 2.12 9.94
N GLU A 218 34.49 2.82 11.04
CA GLU A 218 35.31 2.84 12.27
C GLU A 218 35.33 1.51 13.04
N GLY A 219 34.46 0.56 12.69
CA GLY A 219 34.55 -0.84 13.15
C GLY A 219 33.88 -1.15 14.49
N ASP A 220 33.60 -0.13 15.32
CA ASP A 220 33.02 -0.27 16.66
C ASP A 220 31.73 0.55 16.89
N ALA A 221 31.24 1.26 15.86
CA ALA A 221 30.03 2.06 15.98
C ALA A 221 28.79 1.21 16.26
N THR A 222 28.06 1.56 17.31
CA THR A 222 26.77 0.96 17.64
C THR A 222 25.66 1.49 16.74
N TYR A 223 24.56 0.75 16.66
CA TYR A 223 23.36 1.18 15.96
C TYR A 223 22.90 2.58 16.37
N GLU A 224 22.86 2.87 17.67
CA GLU A 224 22.41 4.13 18.25
C GLU A 224 23.37 5.29 17.92
N GLN A 225 24.65 5.01 17.71
CA GLN A 225 25.61 6.00 17.23
C GLN A 225 25.33 6.38 15.77
N VAL A 226 25.09 5.38 14.91
CA VAL A 226 24.76 5.60 13.50
C VAL A 226 23.39 6.29 13.36
N GLU A 227 22.38 5.85 14.11
CA GLU A 227 21.03 6.42 14.10
C GLU A 227 21.04 7.91 14.48
N ARG A 228 21.78 8.30 15.52
CA ARG A 228 21.91 9.72 15.90
C ARG A 228 22.60 10.59 14.85
N ALA A 229 23.39 9.99 13.95
CA ALA A 229 23.94 10.69 12.80
C ALA A 229 22.96 10.74 11.63
N ALA A 230 22.17 9.68 11.43
CA ALA A 230 21.26 9.54 10.30
C ALA A 230 19.88 10.15 10.51
N VAL A 231 19.41 10.33 11.75
CA VAL A 231 18.03 10.75 12.05
C VAL A 231 18.04 12.05 12.85
N ILE A 232 17.35 13.07 12.32
CA ILE A 232 17.15 14.35 13.02
C ILE A 232 15.95 14.21 13.96
N ALA A 233 16.13 14.50 15.23
CA ALA A 233 15.02 14.55 16.17
C ALA A 233 14.32 15.91 16.18
N GLY A 234 13.01 15.91 16.44
CA GLY A 234 12.17 17.10 16.49
C GLY A 234 11.26 17.23 15.28
N GLU A 235 10.45 18.28 15.25
CA GLU A 235 9.48 18.53 14.18
C GLU A 235 10.19 19.03 12.92
N ALA A 236 9.83 18.47 11.77
CA ALA A 236 10.26 19.01 10.49
C ALA A 236 9.69 20.42 10.32
N PRO A 237 10.52 21.42 9.94
CA PRO A 237 10.02 22.76 9.67
C PRO A 237 9.12 22.74 8.43
N VAL A 238 8.02 23.50 8.48
CA VAL A 238 7.18 23.74 7.30
C VAL A 238 7.96 24.60 6.30
N GLY A 239 8.42 23.97 5.22
CA GLY A 239 9.18 24.60 4.14
C GLY A 239 8.42 24.65 2.81
N GLU A 240 9.07 25.19 1.79
CA GLU A 240 8.59 25.10 0.40
C GLU A 240 8.41 23.63 -0.02
N GLY A 241 7.32 23.31 -0.72
CA GLY A 241 6.96 21.93 -1.10
C GLY A 241 6.26 21.10 0.00
N SER A 242 5.98 21.69 1.15
CA SER A 242 5.19 21.04 2.21
C SER A 242 3.75 20.75 1.78
N ARG A 243 3.25 19.56 2.10
CA ARG A 243 1.83 19.19 1.97
C ARG A 243 1.28 18.69 3.30
N GLU A 244 0.04 19.07 3.60
CA GLU A 244 -0.74 18.52 4.71
C GLU A 244 -1.38 17.22 4.24
N VAL A 245 -1.09 16.13 4.95
CA VAL A 245 -1.60 14.78 4.62
C VAL A 245 -2.25 14.19 5.87
N PRO A 246 -3.58 13.98 5.87
CA PRO A 246 -4.26 13.33 6.98
C PRO A 246 -3.76 11.91 7.22
N ARG A 247 -3.74 11.50 8.50
CA ARG A 247 -3.38 10.13 8.87
C ARG A 247 -4.27 9.12 8.14
N GLY A 248 -3.66 8.09 7.57
CA GLY A 248 -4.38 7.03 6.88
C GLY A 248 -4.96 7.42 5.52
N ARG A 249 -4.50 8.53 4.90
CA ARG A 249 -4.80 8.89 3.51
C ARG A 249 -4.44 7.72 2.58
N TRP A 250 -5.41 7.32 1.76
CA TRP A 250 -5.20 6.28 0.75
C TRP A 250 -4.38 6.81 -0.43
N SER A 251 -3.57 5.94 -1.02
CA SER A 251 -2.91 6.17 -2.30
C SER A 251 -3.26 5.06 -3.27
N TYR A 252 -3.52 5.39 -4.53
CA TYR A 252 -3.67 4.44 -5.61
C TYR A 252 -2.29 3.87 -6.00
N HIS A 253 -2.23 2.55 -6.14
CA HIS A 253 -1.07 1.83 -6.66
C HIS A 253 -1.30 1.49 -8.14
N PRO A 254 -0.29 1.66 -9.03
CA PRO A 254 -0.43 1.37 -10.47
C PRO A 254 -0.90 -0.05 -10.81
N ALA A 255 -0.70 -1.01 -9.89
CA ALA A 255 -1.19 -2.38 -10.03
C ALA A 255 -2.71 -2.55 -9.78
N GLY A 256 -3.45 -1.46 -9.54
CA GLY A 256 -4.92 -1.48 -9.48
C GLY A 256 -5.54 -1.62 -8.08
N TYR A 257 -4.74 -1.48 -7.02
CA TYR A 257 -5.19 -1.50 -5.63
C TYR A 257 -4.89 -0.16 -4.94
N TYR A 258 -5.45 0.03 -3.76
CA TYR A 258 -5.20 1.18 -2.90
C TYR A 258 -4.35 0.76 -1.71
N ILE A 259 -3.43 1.62 -1.27
CA ILE A 259 -2.51 1.36 -0.16
C ILE A 259 -2.45 2.57 0.76
N ARG A 260 -2.34 2.32 2.06
CA ARG A 260 -2.02 3.34 3.07
C ARG A 260 -1.10 2.77 4.14
N TYR A 261 -0.45 3.67 4.86
CA TYR A 261 0.56 3.33 5.85
C TYR A 261 0.19 3.90 7.23
N MET A 262 0.32 3.06 8.25
CA MET A 262 0.09 3.40 9.65
C MET A 262 1.39 3.14 10.43
N PRO A 263 2.34 4.10 10.42
CA PRO A 263 3.63 3.92 11.08
C PRO A 263 3.52 3.97 12.60
N TYR A 264 4.35 3.16 13.26
CA TYR A 264 4.58 3.14 14.71
C TYR A 264 6.07 3.45 14.95
N GLY A 265 6.46 4.69 14.62
CA GLY A 265 7.86 5.06 14.41
C GLY A 265 8.38 4.64 13.03
N TYR A 266 9.70 4.73 12.78
CA TYR A 266 10.27 4.21 11.53
C TYR A 266 10.53 2.69 11.49
N PRO A 267 10.73 1.92 12.58
CA PRO A 267 11.05 0.51 12.44
C PRO A 267 9.82 -0.36 12.17
N GLN A 268 8.61 0.10 12.47
CA GLN A 268 7.40 -0.70 12.35
C GLN A 268 6.29 0.09 11.70
N THR A 269 5.61 -0.51 10.73
CA THR A 269 4.47 0.07 10.04
C THR A 269 3.42 -1.00 9.81
N VAL A 270 2.15 -0.65 9.96
CA VAL A 270 1.07 -1.49 9.44
C VAL A 270 0.67 -0.96 8.07
N VAL A 271 0.78 -1.82 7.06
CA VAL A 271 0.38 -1.53 5.68
C VAL A 271 -1.02 -2.05 5.48
N TRP A 272 -1.93 -1.17 5.06
CA TRP A 272 -3.30 -1.53 4.71
C TRP A 272 -3.46 -1.42 3.21
N VAL A 273 -4.00 -2.47 2.61
CA VAL A 273 -4.24 -2.59 1.19
C VAL A 273 -5.72 -2.82 0.97
N TYR A 274 -6.32 -2.11 0.03
CA TYR A 274 -7.66 -2.40 -0.45
C TYR A 274 -7.59 -2.73 -1.94
N ALA A 275 -7.84 -3.99 -2.27
CA ALA A 275 -8.01 -4.46 -3.63
C ALA A 275 -9.50 -4.39 -3.98
N PRO A 276 -9.92 -3.52 -4.92
CA PRO A 276 -11.34 -3.36 -5.19
C PRO A 276 -11.98 -4.66 -5.68
N GLU A 277 -13.15 -4.98 -5.15
CA GLU A 277 -13.94 -6.08 -5.66
C GLU A 277 -14.55 -5.71 -7.02
N ARG A 278 -15.05 -6.70 -7.76
CA ARG A 278 -15.76 -6.43 -9.00
C ARG A 278 -17.17 -5.94 -8.72
N PHE A 279 -17.52 -4.82 -9.35
CA PHE A 279 -18.87 -4.30 -9.36
C PHE A 279 -19.39 -4.22 -10.80
N THR A 280 -20.68 -4.49 -10.96
CA THR A 280 -21.43 -4.14 -12.16
C THR A 280 -22.28 -2.91 -11.84
N VAL A 281 -22.09 -1.85 -12.62
CA VAL A 281 -22.81 -0.58 -12.46
C VAL A 281 -23.72 -0.40 -13.67
N GLU A 282 -25.01 -0.28 -13.41
CA GLU A 282 -26.01 0.04 -14.44
C GLU A 282 -26.40 1.50 -14.31
N THR A 283 -26.44 2.19 -15.45
CA THR A 283 -26.89 3.58 -15.54
C THR A 283 -28.01 3.71 -16.56
N ASP A 284 -28.90 4.67 -16.35
CA ASP A 284 -29.92 5.02 -17.35
C ASP A 284 -29.42 6.02 -18.40
N SER A 285 -30.33 6.44 -19.28
CA SER A 285 -30.04 7.43 -20.34
C SER A 285 -29.64 8.82 -19.84
N PHE A 286 -29.86 9.13 -18.56
CA PHE A 286 -29.39 10.37 -17.92
C PHE A 286 -28.04 10.17 -17.21
N GLY A 287 -27.46 8.96 -17.30
CA GLY A 287 -26.23 8.57 -16.61
C GLY A 287 -26.39 8.44 -15.10
N ARG A 288 -27.62 8.25 -14.61
CA ARG A 288 -27.91 8.01 -13.19
C ARG A 288 -27.63 6.55 -12.88
N VAL A 289 -26.96 6.26 -11.76
CA VAL A 289 -26.81 4.88 -11.28
C VAL A 289 -28.18 4.35 -10.89
N THR A 290 -28.66 3.29 -11.55
CA THR A 290 -29.93 2.63 -11.24
C THR A 290 -29.73 1.33 -10.48
N SER A 291 -28.56 0.68 -10.64
CA SER A 291 -28.24 -0.56 -9.94
C SER A 291 -26.73 -0.74 -9.78
N LEU A 292 -26.34 -1.29 -8.64
CA LEU A 292 -24.99 -1.74 -8.32
C LEU A 292 -25.05 -3.20 -7.88
N ALA A 293 -24.42 -4.10 -8.62
CA ALA A 293 -24.21 -5.47 -8.18
C ALA A 293 -22.76 -5.65 -7.74
N GLY A 294 -22.57 -6.08 -6.50
CA GLY A 294 -21.27 -6.25 -5.86
C GLY A 294 -20.97 -7.73 -5.54
N PRO A 295 -19.90 -7.97 -4.77
CA PRO A 295 -19.52 -9.32 -4.36
C PRO A 295 -20.59 -10.00 -3.50
N ASN A 296 -20.54 -11.32 -3.42
CA ASN A 296 -21.41 -12.15 -2.57
C ASN A 296 -22.91 -12.00 -2.85
N GLY A 297 -23.28 -11.60 -4.06
CA GLY A 297 -24.68 -11.49 -4.49
C GLY A 297 -25.40 -10.24 -3.99
N TRP A 298 -24.71 -9.31 -3.33
CA TRP A 298 -25.29 -8.03 -2.91
C TRP A 298 -25.63 -7.15 -4.11
N ARG A 299 -26.83 -6.58 -4.07
CA ARG A 299 -27.30 -5.61 -5.05
C ARG A 299 -27.90 -4.40 -4.34
N MET A 300 -27.57 -3.21 -4.83
CA MET A 300 -28.27 -1.97 -4.52
C MET A 300 -29.08 -1.55 -5.74
N ALA A 301 -30.35 -1.20 -5.57
CA ALA A 301 -31.17 -0.60 -6.60
C ALA A 301 -31.61 0.80 -6.18
N LEU A 302 -31.67 1.71 -7.15
CA LEU A 302 -32.09 3.09 -6.95
C LEU A 302 -33.29 3.40 -7.83
N ASP A 303 -34.36 3.86 -7.18
CA ASP A 303 -35.51 4.43 -7.86
C ASP A 303 -35.46 5.96 -7.74
N TYR A 304 -35.69 6.63 -8.86
CA TYR A 304 -35.76 8.09 -8.95
C TYR A 304 -37.20 8.60 -9.18
N GLY A 305 -38.17 7.67 -9.31
CA GLY A 305 -39.53 7.94 -9.75
C GLY A 305 -39.60 8.49 -11.18
N ASP A 306 -40.77 9.02 -11.55
CA ASP A 306 -41.03 9.59 -12.88
C ASP A 306 -40.49 11.03 -13.05
N ALA A 307 -39.80 11.57 -12.04
CA ALA A 307 -39.33 12.95 -12.05
C ALA A 307 -38.11 13.09 -12.98
N THR A 308 -38.23 14.01 -13.95
CA THR A 308 -37.10 14.43 -14.80
C THR A 308 -36.08 15.23 -13.99
N PRO A 309 -34.78 15.15 -14.32
CA PRO A 309 -33.77 15.97 -13.65
C PRO A 309 -34.08 17.47 -13.74
N ALA A 310 -33.80 18.19 -12.67
CA ALA A 310 -34.09 19.61 -12.55
C ALA A 310 -32.81 20.45 -12.57
N VAL A 311 -32.87 21.62 -13.20
CA VAL A 311 -31.82 22.64 -13.09
C VAL A 311 -31.98 23.43 -11.80
N VAL A 312 -30.87 23.75 -11.17
CA VAL A 312 -30.87 24.56 -9.94
C VAL A 312 -30.95 26.04 -10.31
N ALA A 313 -32.02 26.71 -9.86
CA ALA A 313 -32.24 28.13 -10.11
C ALA A 313 -31.03 28.97 -9.65
N GLY A 314 -30.56 29.86 -10.52
CA GLY A 314 -29.40 30.71 -10.24
C GLY A 314 -28.04 30.01 -10.30
N LYS A 315 -27.98 28.73 -10.72
CA LYS A 315 -26.73 28.00 -10.96
C LYS A 315 -26.68 27.41 -12.36
N THR A 316 -25.82 27.97 -13.19
CA THR A 316 -25.58 27.46 -14.54
C THR A 316 -24.89 26.09 -14.50
N GLY A 317 -25.41 25.12 -15.26
CA GLY A 317 -24.78 23.80 -15.43
C GLY A 317 -24.95 22.83 -14.27
N VAL A 318 -25.73 23.17 -13.23
CA VAL A 318 -26.00 22.27 -12.11
C VAL A 318 -27.36 21.62 -12.29
N THR A 319 -27.36 20.34 -12.60
CA THR A 319 -28.56 19.51 -12.69
C THR A 319 -28.61 18.56 -11.49
N VAL A 320 -29.77 18.45 -10.86
CA VAL A 320 -30.02 17.57 -9.73
C VAL A 320 -31.19 16.62 -9.99
N GLN A 321 -31.14 15.45 -9.39
CA GLN A 321 -32.24 14.50 -9.37
C GLN A 321 -32.54 14.07 -7.93
N ARG A 322 -33.82 14.02 -7.55
CA ARG A 322 -34.23 13.42 -6.28
C ARG A 322 -34.16 11.90 -6.38
N ILE A 323 -33.52 11.25 -5.42
CA ILE A 323 -33.59 9.80 -5.22
C ILE A 323 -34.93 9.53 -4.51
N HIS A 324 -35.78 8.68 -5.06
CA HIS A 324 -37.07 8.33 -4.44
C HIS A 324 -36.87 7.25 -3.37
N SER A 325 -36.21 6.16 -3.74
CA SER A 325 -35.86 5.08 -2.80
C SER A 325 -34.53 4.43 -3.14
N VAL A 326 -33.94 3.82 -2.12
CA VAL A 326 -32.78 2.94 -2.23
C VAL A 326 -33.17 1.61 -1.61
N SER A 327 -32.93 0.51 -2.31
CA SER A 327 -33.12 -0.84 -1.77
C SER A 327 -31.84 -1.66 -1.83
N MET A 328 -31.69 -2.55 -0.86
CA MET A 328 -30.61 -3.53 -0.80
C MET A 328 -31.21 -4.93 -0.90
N GLU A 329 -30.60 -5.76 -1.74
CA GLU A 329 -31.01 -7.13 -2.00
C GLU A 329 -29.80 -8.06 -1.91
N LEU A 330 -30.03 -9.28 -1.44
CA LEU A 330 -29.01 -10.34 -1.46
C LEU A 330 -29.50 -11.47 -2.35
N THR A 331 -28.75 -11.75 -3.41
CA THR A 331 -28.97 -12.93 -4.26
C THR A 331 -28.13 -14.09 -3.74
N VAL A 332 -28.78 -15.17 -3.31
CA VAL A 332 -28.10 -16.39 -2.84
C VAL A 332 -28.33 -17.51 -3.85
N ASP A 333 -27.25 -18.17 -4.25
CA ASP A 333 -27.28 -19.33 -5.16
C ASP A 333 -27.31 -20.63 -4.34
N GLN A 334 -28.49 -21.04 -3.87
CA GLN A 334 -28.72 -22.39 -3.31
C GLN A 334 -30.18 -22.86 -3.53
N PRO A 335 -30.39 -24.16 -3.76
CA PRO A 335 -30.51 -24.82 -5.09
C PRO A 335 -31.39 -24.11 -6.16
N GLN A 336 -32.04 -22.98 -5.85
CA GLN A 336 -32.66 -22.07 -6.80
C GLN A 336 -32.18 -20.65 -6.51
N ARG A 337 -31.94 -19.84 -7.54
CA ARG A 337 -31.54 -18.44 -7.38
C ARG A 337 -32.65 -17.69 -6.64
N MET A 338 -32.36 -17.24 -5.41
CA MET A 338 -33.31 -16.52 -4.57
C MET A 338 -32.78 -15.12 -4.29
N THR A 339 -33.59 -14.10 -4.60
CA THR A 339 -33.30 -12.71 -4.24
C THR A 339 -34.08 -12.39 -2.97
N LEU A 340 -33.34 -12.13 -1.89
CA LEU A 340 -33.89 -11.73 -0.60
C LEU A 340 -33.91 -10.19 -0.55
N PRO A 341 -35.09 -9.55 -0.58
CA PRO A 341 -35.17 -8.13 -0.27
C PRO A 341 -34.78 -7.97 1.19
N MET A 342 -33.78 -7.13 1.46
CA MET A 342 -33.32 -6.89 2.82
C MET A 342 -34.05 -5.67 3.40
N ASP A 343 -33.80 -4.50 2.81
CA ASP A 343 -34.29 -3.23 3.32
C ASP A 343 -34.56 -2.28 2.13
N SER A 344 -35.55 -1.41 2.28
CA SER A 344 -35.86 -0.34 1.33
C SER A 344 -36.15 0.93 2.08
N TRP A 345 -35.42 2.00 1.77
CA TRP A 345 -35.56 3.30 2.42
C TRP A 345 -36.11 4.32 1.45
N GLN A 346 -37.09 5.09 1.90
CA GLN A 346 -37.46 6.34 1.24
C GLN A 346 -36.39 7.36 1.54
N VAL A 347 -35.83 7.94 0.50
CA VAL A 347 -34.66 8.79 0.61
C VAL A 347 -35.05 10.22 0.25
N GLN A 348 -34.75 11.19 1.13
CA GLN A 348 -34.77 12.61 0.76
C GLN A 348 -33.36 13.07 0.39
N GLY A 349 -32.87 12.52 -0.71
CA GLY A 349 -31.51 12.76 -1.22
C GLY A 349 -31.52 13.26 -2.65
N TRP A 350 -30.42 13.90 -3.07
CA TRP A 350 -30.27 14.42 -4.42
C TRP A 350 -28.92 14.03 -5.00
N LEU A 351 -28.92 13.65 -6.27
CA LEU A 351 -27.76 13.31 -7.07
C LEU A 351 -27.44 14.45 -8.05
N PHE A 352 -26.17 14.82 -8.20
CA PHE A 352 -25.72 15.74 -9.24
C PHE A 352 -25.46 14.98 -10.55
N LEU A 353 -25.88 15.57 -11.67
CA LEU A 353 -25.65 15.03 -13.01
C LEU A 353 -24.71 15.96 -13.78
N ASP A 354 -23.72 15.36 -14.45
CA ASP A 354 -22.73 16.07 -15.28
C ASP A 354 -23.28 16.52 -16.65
N SER A 355 -24.46 16.03 -17.05
CA SER A 355 -25.12 16.41 -18.30
C SER A 355 -26.52 16.97 -18.03
N ALA A 356 -26.85 18.06 -18.72
CA ALA A 356 -28.21 18.56 -18.73
C ALA A 356 -29.09 17.58 -19.52
N PRO A 357 -30.30 17.23 -19.04
CA PRO A 357 -31.21 16.41 -19.80
C PRO A 357 -31.55 17.10 -21.12
N GLY A 358 -31.70 16.32 -22.19
CA GLY A 358 -32.31 16.82 -23.42
C GLY A 358 -33.77 17.20 -23.14
N GLY A 359 -34.15 18.46 -23.39
CA GLY A 359 -35.51 18.98 -23.18
C GLY A 359 -35.54 20.27 -22.35
N SER A 360 -36.74 20.70 -21.95
CA SER A 360 -36.93 21.83 -21.01
C SER A 360 -36.90 21.29 -19.58
N PRO A 361 -35.78 21.42 -18.84
CA PRO A 361 -35.67 20.85 -17.49
C PRO A 361 -36.62 21.57 -16.53
N ALA A 362 -37.13 20.83 -15.54
CA ALA A 362 -37.78 21.44 -14.38
C ALA A 362 -36.78 22.36 -13.67
N THR A 363 -37.26 23.43 -13.03
CA THR A 363 -36.41 24.32 -12.24
C THR A 363 -36.68 24.10 -10.75
N MET A 364 -35.62 23.90 -9.98
CA MET A 364 -35.68 23.78 -8.52
C MET A 364 -35.01 24.96 -7.85
N ALA A 365 -35.64 25.52 -6.82
CA ALA A 365 -35.01 26.58 -6.03
C ALA A 365 -33.84 26.03 -5.20
N ALA A 366 -32.74 26.78 -5.10
CA ALA A 366 -31.60 26.38 -4.27
C ALA A 366 -31.97 26.20 -2.79
N SER A 367 -33.01 26.90 -2.31
CA SER A 367 -33.56 26.75 -0.96
C SER A 367 -34.20 25.37 -0.70
N GLU A 368 -34.63 24.67 -1.74
CA GLU A 368 -35.17 23.31 -1.65
C GLU A 368 -34.06 22.24 -1.61
N LEU A 369 -32.79 22.66 -1.74
CA LEU A 369 -31.63 21.79 -1.81
C LEU A 369 -30.60 22.18 -0.72
N PRO A 370 -30.83 21.80 0.55
CA PRO A 370 -29.89 22.09 1.62
C PRO A 370 -28.47 21.62 1.29
N GLY A 371 -27.49 22.50 1.46
CA GLY A 371 -26.09 22.18 1.19
C GLY A 371 -25.70 22.05 -0.28
N VAL A 372 -26.55 22.42 -1.25
CA VAL A 372 -26.26 22.29 -2.70
C VAL A 372 -24.96 22.97 -3.13
N ALA A 373 -24.58 24.09 -2.52
CA ALA A 373 -23.31 24.75 -2.80
C ALA A 373 -22.11 23.91 -2.36
N ASP A 374 -22.19 23.31 -1.18
CA ASP A 374 -21.12 22.51 -0.64
C ASP A 374 -20.97 21.17 -1.38
N ARG A 375 -22.08 20.49 -1.64
CA ARG A 375 -22.06 19.24 -2.42
C ARG A 375 -21.58 19.46 -3.86
N SER A 376 -21.96 20.57 -4.49
CA SER A 376 -21.47 20.92 -5.83
C SER A 376 -19.97 21.18 -5.84
N ARG A 377 -19.41 21.82 -4.81
CA ARG A 377 -17.94 21.95 -4.66
C ARG A 377 -17.27 20.61 -4.47
N ARG A 378 -17.81 19.74 -3.61
CA ARG A 378 -17.26 18.39 -3.39
C ARG A 378 -17.32 17.53 -4.65
N ALA A 379 -18.41 17.57 -5.41
CA ALA A 379 -18.52 16.88 -6.70
C ALA A 379 -17.44 17.34 -7.69
N ALA A 380 -17.20 18.65 -7.79
CA ALA A 380 -16.13 19.19 -8.62
C ALA A 380 -14.73 18.75 -8.13
N ALA A 381 -14.51 18.70 -6.81
CA ALA A 381 -13.25 18.21 -6.23
C ALA A 381 -12.99 16.73 -6.54
N VAL A 382 -14.01 15.87 -6.44
CA VAL A 382 -13.91 14.45 -6.81
C VAL A 382 -13.56 14.30 -8.30
N ARG A 383 -14.18 15.09 -9.17
CA ARG A 383 -13.86 15.07 -10.60
C ARG A 383 -12.43 15.51 -10.87
N GLN A 384 -11.99 16.61 -10.25
CA GLN A 384 -10.61 17.08 -10.36
C GLN A 384 -9.60 16.03 -9.86
N GLU A 385 -9.94 15.31 -8.79
CA GLU A 385 -9.12 14.20 -8.29
C GLU A 385 -9.02 13.05 -9.30
N VAL A 386 -10.13 12.64 -9.92
CA VAL A 386 -10.14 11.60 -10.95
C VAL A 386 -9.31 12.03 -12.16
N ASP A 387 -9.51 13.25 -12.66
CA ASP A 387 -8.74 13.80 -13.80
C ASP A 387 -7.23 13.80 -13.48
N ARG A 388 -6.85 14.29 -12.29
CA ARG A 388 -5.47 14.29 -11.81
C ARG A 388 -4.90 12.87 -11.75
N LEU A 389 -5.64 11.89 -11.25
CA LEU A 389 -5.19 10.50 -11.17
C LEU A 389 -4.98 9.90 -12.57
N CYS A 390 -5.85 10.23 -13.53
CA CYS A 390 -5.69 9.79 -14.92
C CYS A 390 -4.44 10.39 -15.56
N ASP A 391 -4.18 11.69 -15.34
CA ASP A 391 -2.97 12.37 -15.84
C ASP A 391 -1.69 11.70 -15.31
N VAL A 392 -1.59 11.48 -13.99
CA VAL A 392 -0.36 10.94 -13.38
C VAL A 392 -0.13 9.46 -13.66
N THR A 393 -1.20 8.69 -13.92
CA THR A 393 -1.10 7.28 -14.29
C THR A 393 -0.94 7.10 -15.80
N SER A 394 -1.01 8.19 -16.59
CA SER A 394 -1.11 8.13 -18.06
C SER A 394 -2.27 7.25 -18.54
N ALA A 395 -3.29 7.07 -17.70
CA ALA A 395 -4.47 6.30 -18.04
C ALA A 395 -5.31 7.14 -19.01
N SER A 396 -5.57 6.60 -20.20
CA SER A 396 -6.60 7.17 -21.06
C SER A 396 -7.93 6.59 -20.60
N LEU A 397 -8.76 7.43 -19.97
CA LEU A 397 -10.14 7.09 -19.69
C LEU A 397 -10.80 6.71 -21.01
N THR A 398 -11.14 5.43 -21.11
CA THR A 398 -11.48 4.80 -22.40
C THR A 398 -12.79 5.36 -23.00
N SER A 399 -13.62 6.03 -22.20
CA SER A 399 -14.82 6.73 -22.66
C SER A 399 -15.29 7.83 -21.70
N ALA A 400 -15.99 8.84 -22.23
CA ALA A 400 -16.71 9.83 -21.43
C ALA A 400 -17.76 9.19 -20.50
N GLU A 401 -18.29 8.02 -20.88
CA GLU A 401 -19.24 7.24 -20.08
C GLU A 401 -18.60 6.72 -18.79
N GLN A 402 -17.34 6.26 -18.84
CA GLN A 402 -16.64 5.76 -17.66
C GLN A 402 -16.37 6.87 -16.64
N LEU A 403 -15.97 8.06 -17.11
CA LEU A 403 -15.87 9.25 -16.27
C LEU A 403 -17.20 9.61 -15.61
N GLN A 404 -18.27 9.66 -16.41
CA GLN A 404 -19.62 9.96 -15.92
C GLN A 404 -20.07 8.96 -14.86
N ARG A 405 -19.75 7.67 -15.03
CA ARG A 405 -20.06 6.61 -14.07
C ARG A 405 -19.31 6.79 -12.74
N ILE A 406 -18.01 7.08 -12.79
CA ILE A 406 -17.20 7.36 -11.58
C ILE A 406 -17.74 8.60 -10.85
N ALA A 407 -18.05 9.67 -11.59
CA ALA A 407 -18.65 10.88 -11.03
C ALA A 407 -20.02 10.61 -10.41
N ALA A 408 -20.87 9.82 -11.07
CA ALA A 408 -22.19 9.45 -10.57
C ALA A 408 -22.11 8.64 -9.27
N LEU A 409 -21.17 7.69 -9.15
CA LEU A 409 -20.90 6.96 -7.91
C LEU A 409 -20.39 7.89 -6.80
N GLY A 410 -19.53 8.84 -7.14
CA GLY A 410 -19.02 9.86 -6.22
C GLY A 410 -20.16 10.70 -5.63
N ASN A 411 -21.04 11.19 -6.51
CA ASN A 411 -22.22 11.95 -6.14
C ASN A 411 -23.21 11.11 -5.34
N LEU A 412 -23.37 9.82 -5.67
CA LEU A 412 -24.25 8.92 -4.94
C LEU A 412 -23.76 8.70 -3.51
N ARG A 413 -22.46 8.42 -3.30
CA ARG A 413 -21.88 8.29 -1.96
C ARG A 413 -22.19 9.52 -1.11
N MET A 414 -21.97 10.72 -1.65
CA MET A 414 -22.27 11.96 -0.93
C MET A 414 -23.77 12.14 -0.63
N ALA A 415 -24.65 11.70 -1.54
CA ALA A 415 -26.09 11.71 -1.30
C ALA A 415 -26.46 10.77 -0.14
N LEU A 416 -25.86 9.57 -0.12
CA LEU A 416 -26.08 8.54 0.91
C LEU A 416 -25.53 8.94 2.29
N GLN A 417 -24.39 9.64 2.35
CA GLN A 417 -23.78 10.11 3.61
C GLN A 417 -24.65 11.10 4.39
N ASN A 418 -25.51 11.83 3.67
CA ASN A 418 -26.40 12.82 4.27
C ASN A 418 -27.82 12.27 4.47
N LEU A 419 -28.01 10.96 4.34
CA LEU A 419 -29.30 10.35 4.62
C LEU A 419 -29.53 10.31 6.12
N GLU A 420 -30.61 10.95 6.54
CA GLU A 420 -31.26 10.62 7.79
C GLU A 420 -32.00 9.30 7.56
N LEU A 421 -31.34 8.18 7.87
CA LEU A 421 -32.05 6.91 8.01
C LEU A 421 -33.11 7.10 9.11
N GLY A 422 -34.36 6.76 8.81
CA GLY A 422 -35.45 6.92 9.76
C GLY A 422 -35.08 6.30 11.11
N SER A 423 -35.31 7.02 12.20
CA SER A 423 -34.81 6.71 13.55
C SER A 423 -35.41 5.46 14.22
N GLY A 424 -35.95 4.52 13.44
CA GLY A 424 -36.56 3.27 13.90
C GLY A 424 -36.09 2.01 13.16
N ASP A 425 -35.28 2.14 12.11
CA ASP A 425 -34.84 0.99 11.31
C ASP A 425 -33.54 0.39 11.87
N ALA A 426 -33.43 -0.94 11.86
CA ALA A 426 -32.18 -1.61 12.17
C ALA A 426 -31.09 -1.18 11.17
N PRO A 427 -29.81 -1.03 11.60
CA PRO A 427 -28.75 -0.72 10.65
C PRO A 427 -28.67 -1.83 9.58
N PRO A 428 -28.50 -1.46 8.31
CA PRO A 428 -28.45 -2.43 7.22
C PRO A 428 -27.31 -3.41 7.42
N ALA A 429 -27.48 -4.63 6.88
CA ALA A 429 -26.45 -5.66 6.92
C ALA A 429 -25.16 -5.24 6.20
N VAL A 430 -25.27 -4.34 5.22
CA VAL A 430 -24.17 -3.71 4.50
C VAL A 430 -24.41 -2.21 4.50
N ASP A 431 -23.42 -1.41 4.91
CA ASP A 431 -23.52 0.05 4.86
C ASP A 431 -23.62 0.52 3.39
N PRO A 432 -24.72 1.19 2.98
CA PRO A 432 -24.88 1.71 1.64
C PRO A 432 -23.76 2.66 1.22
N VAL A 433 -23.23 3.47 2.14
CA VAL A 433 -22.12 4.40 1.87
C VAL A 433 -20.85 3.62 1.57
N GLU A 434 -20.54 2.59 2.37
CA GLU A 434 -19.38 1.72 2.15
C GLU A 434 -19.52 0.97 0.82
N PHE A 435 -20.70 0.41 0.52
CA PHE A 435 -20.97 -0.32 -0.72
C PHE A 435 -20.73 0.54 -1.97
N VAL A 436 -21.23 1.78 -1.98
CA VAL A 436 -20.98 2.72 -3.09
C VAL A 436 -19.52 3.17 -3.12
N THR A 437 -18.85 3.32 -1.97
CA THR A 437 -17.42 3.66 -1.91
C THR A 437 -16.56 2.56 -2.55
N ARG A 438 -16.87 1.29 -2.28
CA ARG A 438 -16.22 0.12 -2.91
C ARG A 438 -16.48 0.08 -4.42
N ALA A 439 -17.72 0.32 -4.84
CA ALA A 439 -18.07 0.41 -6.26
C ALA A 439 -17.31 1.53 -6.98
N TRP A 440 -17.21 2.71 -6.37
CA TRP A 440 -16.43 3.84 -6.89
C TRP A 440 -14.94 3.49 -7.05
N ALA A 441 -14.35 2.89 -6.01
CA ALA A 441 -12.95 2.48 -6.02
C ALA A 441 -12.67 1.40 -7.08
N SER A 442 -13.63 0.50 -7.32
CA SER A 442 -13.59 -0.52 -8.38
C SER A 442 -13.63 0.10 -9.77
N GLU A 443 -14.58 1.00 -10.05
CA GLU A 443 -14.69 1.67 -11.35
C GLU A 443 -13.47 2.55 -11.64
N LEU A 444 -12.97 3.29 -10.64
CA LEU A 444 -11.74 4.07 -10.79
C LEU A 444 -10.53 3.17 -11.03
N GLY A 445 -10.34 2.09 -10.25
CA GLY A 445 -9.21 1.17 -10.43
C GLY A 445 -9.21 0.51 -11.80
N ARG A 446 -10.38 0.13 -12.32
CA ARG A 446 -10.53 -0.40 -13.68
C ARG A 446 -10.21 0.64 -14.75
N ALA A 447 -10.63 1.89 -14.54
CA ALA A 447 -10.32 3.00 -15.43
C ALA A 447 -8.81 3.26 -15.50
N LEU A 448 -8.14 3.31 -14.35
CA LEU A 448 -6.71 3.62 -14.26
C LEU A 448 -5.81 2.47 -14.73
N THR A 449 -6.25 1.21 -14.62
CA THR A 449 -5.50 0.04 -15.13
C THR A 449 -5.76 -0.27 -16.60
N GLY A 450 -6.75 0.37 -17.23
CA GLY A 450 -7.19 0.04 -18.59
C GLY A 450 -7.86 -1.34 -18.72
N ARG A 451 -8.20 -2.00 -17.60
CA ARG A 451 -8.91 -3.29 -17.60
C ARG A 451 -10.39 -3.05 -17.92
N SER A 452 -10.76 -3.31 -19.18
CA SER A 452 -12.14 -3.19 -19.67
C SER A 452 -13.07 -4.21 -18.99
N ALA A 453 -14.35 -3.88 -18.85
CA ALA A 453 -15.38 -4.71 -18.18
C ALA A 453 -15.63 -6.10 -18.82
N GLY A 454 -15.02 -6.41 -19.96
CA GLY A 454 -15.44 -7.56 -20.77
C GLY A 454 -14.42 -8.07 -21.79
N ALA A 455 -13.11 -7.89 -21.57
CA ALA A 455 -12.10 -8.44 -22.47
C ALA A 455 -11.73 -9.88 -22.08
N THR A 456 -12.60 -10.85 -22.35
CA THR A 456 -12.20 -12.25 -22.47
C THR A 456 -11.40 -12.39 -23.78
N GLN A 457 -10.08 -12.17 -23.76
CA GLN A 457 -9.25 -12.45 -24.93
C GLN A 457 -8.78 -13.91 -24.92
N HIS A 458 -9.52 -14.75 -25.64
CA HIS A 458 -9.00 -16.02 -26.15
C HIS A 458 -7.81 -15.75 -27.09
N ALA A 459 -6.59 -15.94 -26.62
CA ALA A 459 -5.45 -16.22 -27.49
C ALA A 459 -5.27 -17.75 -27.55
N SER A 460 -5.77 -18.33 -28.63
CA SER A 460 -5.59 -19.74 -28.96
C SER A 460 -4.13 -20.04 -29.29
N VAL A 461 -3.43 -20.73 -28.39
CA VAL A 461 -2.20 -21.46 -28.75
C VAL A 461 -2.58 -22.91 -29.00
N SER A 462 -2.55 -23.28 -30.27
CA SER A 462 -2.72 -24.62 -30.80
C SER A 462 -1.87 -25.66 -30.06
N SER A 463 -2.50 -26.52 -29.27
CA SER A 463 -1.89 -27.78 -28.78
C SER A 463 -2.53 -28.98 -29.49
N ARG A 464 -1.66 -29.80 -30.09
CA ARG A 464 -1.98 -31.12 -30.65
C ARG A 464 -2.55 -32.05 -29.57
N PRO A 465 -3.41 -33.03 -29.94
CA PRO A 465 -3.98 -33.95 -28.95
C PRO A 465 -2.93 -34.97 -28.46
N PRO A 466 -2.97 -35.35 -27.16
CA PRO A 466 -2.13 -36.42 -26.64
C PRO A 466 -2.69 -37.80 -27.03
N GLN A 467 -1.77 -38.71 -27.34
CA GLN A 467 -2.05 -40.10 -27.62
C GLN A 467 -2.45 -40.85 -26.34
N THR A 468 -3.55 -41.58 -26.42
CA THR A 468 -3.99 -42.59 -25.46
C THR A 468 -2.99 -43.74 -25.35
N VAL A 469 -2.58 -44.08 -24.13
CA VAL A 469 -2.04 -45.41 -23.81
C VAL A 469 -2.84 -45.99 -22.65
N ALA A 470 -3.52 -47.09 -22.94
CA ALA A 470 -4.27 -47.91 -22.01
C ALA A 470 -3.34 -48.79 -21.16
N GLY A 471 -3.70 -49.00 -19.89
CA GLY A 471 -3.03 -49.96 -19.02
C GLY A 471 -3.71 -50.12 -17.66
N SER A 472 -4.54 -51.16 -17.55
CA SER A 472 -4.93 -51.85 -16.30
C SER A 472 -4.45 -53.31 -16.46
N PRO A 473 -4.25 -54.17 -15.43
CA PRO A 473 -5.07 -54.27 -14.22
C PRO A 473 -4.43 -54.84 -12.89
N ARG A 474 -5.25 -54.78 -11.81
CA ARG A 474 -5.46 -55.74 -10.68
C ARG A 474 -4.37 -56.12 -9.65
N GLY A 475 -4.80 -56.10 -8.38
CA GLY A 475 -4.32 -56.96 -7.25
C GLY A 475 -4.25 -56.21 -5.90
N SER A 476 -5.31 -56.20 -5.07
CA SER A 476 -5.57 -57.05 -3.87
C SER A 476 -4.69 -56.78 -2.64
N GLY A 477 -5.31 -56.47 -1.49
CA GLY A 477 -4.72 -56.65 -0.16
C GLY A 477 -5.09 -55.57 0.87
N GLU A 478 -5.78 -55.98 1.92
CA GLU A 478 -6.23 -55.21 3.10
C GLU A 478 -5.11 -54.51 3.88
N PHE A 479 -5.43 -53.39 4.56
CA PHE A 479 -5.32 -53.23 6.02
C PHE A 479 -5.84 -51.84 6.44
N VAL A 480 -6.82 -51.82 7.34
CA VAL A 480 -7.43 -50.60 7.91
C VAL A 480 -6.66 -50.22 9.17
N LEU A 481 -6.08 -49.01 9.19
CA LEU A 481 -5.65 -48.33 10.41
C LEU A 481 -6.29 -46.94 10.44
N ALA A 482 -7.15 -46.75 11.44
CA ALA A 482 -7.79 -45.49 11.76
C ALA A 482 -6.72 -44.44 12.08
N SER A 483 -6.57 -43.46 11.18
CA SER A 483 -5.81 -42.24 11.41
C SER A 483 -6.77 -41.06 11.32
N TRP A 484 -6.56 -40.11 12.22
CA TRP A 484 -7.35 -38.91 12.39
C TRP A 484 -7.39 -38.12 11.08
N VAL A 485 -8.61 -37.87 10.58
CA VAL A 485 -8.84 -37.03 9.40
C VAL A 485 -8.54 -35.58 9.79
N VAL A 486 -7.34 -35.13 9.46
CA VAL A 486 -7.10 -33.72 9.13
C VAL A 486 -7.85 -33.49 7.81
N PRO A 487 -8.67 -32.44 7.67
CA PRO A 487 -9.29 -32.15 6.38
C PRO A 487 -8.18 -32.00 5.33
N ALA A 488 -8.24 -32.86 4.31
CA ALA A 488 -7.36 -32.79 3.17
C ALA A 488 -7.41 -31.37 2.60
N ALA A 489 -6.24 -30.81 2.31
CA ALA A 489 -6.10 -29.60 1.53
C ALA A 489 -7.05 -29.68 0.33
N ALA A 490 -7.81 -28.61 0.12
CA ALA A 490 -8.70 -28.48 -1.02
C ALA A 490 -7.96 -28.90 -2.30
N PRO A 491 -8.62 -29.61 -3.24
CA PRO A 491 -8.01 -29.92 -4.52
C PRO A 491 -7.46 -28.63 -5.13
N ALA A 492 -6.23 -28.71 -5.66
CA ALA A 492 -5.61 -27.58 -6.36
C ALA A 492 -6.64 -26.98 -7.32
N PRO A 493 -6.89 -25.66 -7.29
CA PRO A 493 -7.92 -25.07 -8.11
C PRO A 493 -7.64 -25.40 -9.58
N GLU A 494 -8.66 -25.94 -10.24
CA GLU A 494 -8.83 -25.95 -11.70
C GLU A 494 -8.30 -24.63 -12.26
N GLU A 495 -7.59 -24.66 -13.41
CA GLU A 495 -6.99 -23.50 -14.11
C GLU A 495 -7.96 -22.31 -14.18
N GLN A 496 -8.02 -21.54 -13.10
CA GLN A 496 -8.72 -20.29 -12.99
C GLN A 496 -7.78 -19.30 -13.66
N SER A 497 -8.21 -18.74 -14.79
CA SER A 497 -7.40 -17.82 -15.59
C SER A 497 -6.71 -16.80 -14.69
N ASP A 498 -5.41 -16.57 -14.90
CA ASP A 498 -4.58 -15.62 -14.12
C ASP A 498 -5.16 -14.19 -14.02
N GLU A 499 -6.24 -13.87 -14.74
CA GLU A 499 -6.95 -12.59 -14.75
C GLU A 499 -7.73 -12.26 -13.46
N ASP A 500 -7.93 -13.20 -12.53
CA ASP A 500 -8.73 -12.99 -11.31
C ASP A 500 -7.90 -12.60 -10.07
N TYR A 501 -6.58 -12.47 -10.21
CA TYR A 501 -5.69 -12.13 -9.10
C TYR A 501 -5.17 -10.69 -9.19
N TYR A 502 -5.06 -10.05 -8.03
CA TYR A 502 -4.17 -8.93 -7.82
C TYR A 502 -2.78 -9.45 -7.49
N THR A 503 -1.76 -8.95 -8.21
CA THR A 503 -0.36 -9.13 -7.85
C THR A 503 0.11 -7.87 -7.13
N MET A 504 0.44 -7.99 -5.86
CA MET A 504 0.83 -6.87 -5.00
C MET A 504 2.31 -6.97 -4.65
N ASP A 505 3.10 -6.07 -5.24
CA ASP A 505 4.49 -5.83 -4.83
C ASP A 505 4.52 -4.62 -3.89
N LEU A 506 4.79 -4.87 -2.62
CA LEU A 506 4.92 -3.81 -1.61
C LEU A 506 6.33 -3.21 -1.55
N SER A 507 7.31 -3.77 -2.29
CA SER A 507 8.71 -3.36 -2.27
C SER A 507 9.05 -2.22 -3.24
N ASP A 508 8.15 -1.92 -4.18
CA ASP A 508 8.34 -0.90 -5.22
C ASP A 508 8.05 0.55 -4.75
N GLY A 509 7.45 0.71 -3.57
CA GLY A 509 7.02 2.00 -3.01
C GLY A 509 7.82 2.46 -1.80
N VAL A 510 7.89 3.78 -1.62
CA VAL A 510 8.37 4.43 -0.40
C VAL A 510 7.26 5.28 0.18
N GLY A 511 6.96 5.11 1.47
CA GLY A 511 6.06 6.01 2.19
C GLY A 511 6.68 7.39 2.39
N GLN A 512 6.06 8.43 1.83
CA GLN A 512 6.48 9.83 1.99
C GLN A 512 5.62 10.51 3.06
N PRO A 513 6.23 11.05 4.14
CA PRO A 513 5.49 11.78 5.16
C PRO A 513 5.00 13.14 4.65
N GLY A 514 3.82 13.57 5.09
CA GLY A 514 3.41 14.98 5.05
C GLY A 514 4.22 15.87 6.02
N ASN A 515 4.18 17.19 5.83
CA ASN A 515 5.08 18.15 6.51
C ASN A 515 4.47 18.90 7.72
N THR A 516 3.22 18.62 8.12
CA THR A 516 2.59 19.24 9.32
C THR A 516 2.72 18.39 10.57
N ALA A 517 3.68 17.46 10.58
CA ALA A 517 3.75 16.49 11.63
C ALA A 517 4.19 17.13 12.94
N ASN A 518 3.41 16.90 13.99
CA ASN A 518 3.94 16.77 15.34
C ASN A 518 4.88 15.54 15.34
N GLN A 519 6.01 15.68 14.65
CA GLN A 519 7.14 14.74 14.60
C GLN A 519 7.91 14.90 15.91
N ARG A 520 7.27 14.53 17.02
CA ARG A 520 7.92 14.40 18.32
C ARG A 520 7.38 13.20 19.06
N GLU A 521 8.23 12.20 19.20
CA GLU A 521 8.92 11.92 20.47
C GLU A 521 10.34 11.42 20.20
N GLY A 522 11.36 12.25 20.44
CA GLY A 522 12.75 11.84 20.71
C GLY A 522 13.56 11.12 19.61
N ILE A 523 14.89 11.31 19.67
CA ILE A 523 15.85 10.25 19.29
C ILE A 523 15.39 9.01 20.06
N SER A 524 15.16 7.88 19.37
CA SER A 524 14.86 6.55 19.93
C SER A 524 14.68 6.54 21.46
N ASN A 525 13.52 6.96 21.97
CA ASN A 525 13.14 6.60 23.33
C ASN A 525 12.65 5.13 23.30
N ARG A 526 13.48 4.21 22.80
CA ARG A 526 13.46 2.86 23.36
C ARG A 526 13.94 3.02 24.79
N GLY A 527 13.01 2.95 25.73
CA GLY A 527 13.33 2.89 27.14
C GLY A 527 13.02 4.13 27.98
N THR A 528 11.90 4.83 27.77
CA THR A 528 11.15 5.14 28.99
C THR A 528 10.25 3.94 29.23
N ARG A 529 10.50 3.24 30.34
CA ARG A 529 9.70 2.11 30.84
C ARG A 529 8.19 2.37 30.71
N ARG A 530 7.78 3.63 30.79
CA ARG A 530 6.41 4.10 30.62
C ARG A 530 5.86 3.92 29.20
N ASN A 531 6.61 4.22 28.14
CA ASN A 531 6.13 4.06 26.77
C ASN A 531 6.01 2.57 26.38
N ASP A 532 6.94 1.74 26.84
CA ASP A 532 6.87 0.27 26.65
C ASP A 532 5.72 -0.34 27.47
N GLU A 533 5.50 0.13 28.70
CA GLU A 533 4.34 -0.24 29.52
C GLU A 533 3.03 0.22 28.87
N CYS A 534 3.01 1.36 28.18
CA CYS A 534 1.81 1.88 27.51
C CYS A 534 1.52 1.21 26.17
N ALA A 535 2.54 0.92 25.36
CA ALA A 535 2.41 0.10 24.16
C ALA A 535 1.98 -1.32 24.53
N GLY A 536 2.57 -1.88 25.59
CA GLY A 536 2.15 -3.15 26.17
C GLY A 536 0.72 -3.12 26.68
N ALA A 537 0.30 -2.06 27.35
CA ALA A 537 -1.08 -1.90 27.84
C ALA A 537 -2.10 -1.72 26.71
N TYR A 538 -1.76 -0.98 25.64
CA TYR A 538 -2.61 -0.85 24.46
C TYR A 538 -2.71 -2.17 23.69
N ALA A 539 -1.58 -2.85 23.46
CA ALA A 539 -1.56 -4.16 22.82
C ALA A 539 -2.35 -5.19 23.63
N ALA A 540 -2.13 -5.26 24.95
CA ALA A 540 -2.89 -6.12 25.85
C ALA A 540 -4.40 -5.78 25.87
N CYS A 541 -4.76 -4.50 25.81
CA CYS A 541 -6.16 -4.08 25.70
C CYS A 541 -6.78 -4.55 24.38
N ARG A 542 -6.09 -4.35 23.26
CA ARG A 542 -6.56 -4.77 21.93
C ARG A 542 -6.67 -6.30 21.86
N ASP A 543 -5.66 -7.02 22.33
CA ASP A 543 -5.65 -8.48 22.36
C ASP A 543 -6.75 -9.03 23.29
N SER A 544 -7.10 -8.31 24.36
CA SER A 544 -8.27 -8.64 25.19
C SER A 544 -9.57 -8.41 24.43
N ALA A 545 -9.75 -7.24 23.83
CA ALA A 545 -10.95 -6.91 23.05
C ALA A 545 -11.18 -7.90 21.89
N ASP A 546 -10.10 -8.31 21.20
CA ASP A 546 -10.16 -9.30 20.13
C ASP A 546 -10.47 -10.71 20.68
N ARG A 547 -9.89 -11.08 21.83
CA ARG A 547 -10.18 -12.38 22.47
C ARG A 547 -11.61 -12.45 22.98
N ASP A 548 -12.09 -11.38 23.60
CA ASP A 548 -13.46 -11.25 24.12
C ASP A 548 -14.46 -11.29 22.96
N TYR A 549 -14.15 -10.58 21.86
CA TYR A 549 -14.95 -10.68 20.62
C TYR A 549 -15.01 -12.10 20.07
N LEU A 550 -13.88 -12.80 20.00
CA LEU A 550 -13.83 -14.18 19.52
C LEU A 550 -14.57 -15.15 20.47
N GLY A 551 -14.49 -14.92 21.78
CA GLY A 551 -15.22 -15.66 22.81
C GLY A 551 -16.73 -15.45 22.69
N ASP A 552 -17.18 -14.21 22.70
CA ASP A 552 -18.59 -13.84 22.55
C ASP A 552 -19.15 -14.34 21.22
N SER A 553 -18.38 -14.22 20.13
CA SER A 553 -18.78 -14.74 18.82
C SER A 553 -18.86 -16.26 18.78
N ALA A 554 -17.98 -16.96 19.51
CA ALA A 554 -18.03 -18.40 19.65
C ALA A 554 -19.22 -18.85 20.51
N ASP A 555 -19.57 -18.11 21.56
CA ASP A 555 -20.75 -18.39 22.40
C ASP A 555 -22.06 -18.15 21.65
N CYS A 556 -22.06 -17.24 20.66
CA CYS A 556 -23.17 -17.09 19.72
C CYS A 556 -23.37 -18.32 18.82
N ILE A 557 -22.35 -19.18 18.69
CA ILE A 557 -22.36 -20.42 17.91
C ILE A 557 -22.37 -21.57 18.91
N THR A 558 -23.56 -21.95 19.39
CA THR A 558 -23.75 -22.94 20.46
C THR A 558 -22.75 -24.12 20.44
N PRO A 559 -22.00 -24.38 21.53
CA PRO A 559 -21.10 -25.53 21.60
C PRO A 559 -21.92 -26.83 21.56
N GLY A 560 -21.92 -27.51 20.42
CA GLY A 560 -22.54 -28.83 20.25
C GLY A 560 -23.98 -28.84 19.71
N GLY A 561 -24.53 -27.70 19.26
CA GLY A 561 -25.79 -27.64 18.54
C GLY A 561 -25.57 -27.77 17.02
N ASP A 562 -26.44 -28.52 16.35
CA ASP A 562 -26.52 -28.60 14.88
C ASP A 562 -26.41 -27.19 14.25
N PRO A 563 -25.44 -26.91 13.35
CA PRO A 563 -25.30 -25.60 12.69
C PRO A 563 -26.53 -25.19 11.86
N PHE A 564 -27.49 -26.11 11.67
CA PHE A 564 -28.78 -25.88 11.01
C PHE A 564 -29.97 -25.79 11.99
N ALA A 565 -29.78 -26.05 13.29
CA ALA A 565 -30.81 -25.81 14.29
C ALA A 565 -30.89 -24.32 14.60
N SER A 566 -31.95 -23.70 14.10
CA SER A 566 -32.29 -22.29 14.23
C SER A 566 -32.22 -21.78 15.68
N ASN A 567 -31.09 -21.18 16.06
CA ASN A 567 -31.10 -20.12 17.06
C ASN A 567 -31.45 -18.82 16.31
N PRO A 568 -32.71 -18.35 16.33
CA PRO A 568 -33.10 -17.14 15.58
C PRO A 568 -32.29 -15.89 15.98
N ASP A 569 -31.61 -15.92 17.13
CA ASP A 569 -30.95 -14.77 17.72
C ASP A 569 -29.41 -14.78 17.56
N TRP A 570 -28.81 -15.78 16.89
CA TRP A 570 -27.34 -15.80 16.72
C TRP A 570 -26.82 -14.56 15.96
N ARG A 571 -27.62 -14.03 15.04
CA ARG A 571 -27.31 -12.79 14.30
C ARG A 571 -27.34 -11.57 15.22
N GLU A 572 -28.30 -11.52 16.15
CA GLU A 572 -28.39 -10.43 17.13
C GLU A 572 -27.24 -10.53 18.14
N CYS A 573 -26.89 -11.74 18.56
CA CYS A 573 -25.72 -12.03 19.39
C CYS A 573 -24.41 -11.60 18.70
N ALA A 574 -24.17 -11.98 17.45
CA ALA A 574 -22.98 -11.56 16.70
C ALA A 574 -22.92 -10.04 16.50
N ARG A 575 -24.08 -9.38 16.31
CA ARG A 575 -24.16 -7.90 16.26
C ARG A 575 -23.82 -7.28 17.62
N ALA A 576 -24.27 -7.88 18.72
CA ALA A 576 -23.96 -7.43 20.07
C ALA A 576 -22.46 -7.55 20.36
N ALA A 577 -21.84 -8.70 20.03
CA ALA A 577 -20.40 -8.92 20.13
C ALA A 577 -19.60 -7.88 19.31
N ARG A 578 -20.03 -7.59 18.08
CA ARG A 578 -19.36 -6.58 17.22
C ARG A 578 -19.50 -5.16 17.78
N ARG A 579 -20.67 -4.80 18.34
CA ARG A 579 -20.88 -3.50 19.02
C ARG A 579 -19.99 -3.38 20.24
N GLN A 580 -19.90 -4.44 21.04
CA GLN A 580 -19.08 -4.48 22.24
C GLN A 580 -17.59 -4.34 21.89
N ASN A 581 -17.08 -5.10 20.92
CA ASN A 581 -15.71 -4.96 20.42
C ASN A 581 -15.41 -3.51 19.99
N ARG A 582 -16.32 -2.86 19.25
CA ARG A 582 -16.14 -1.43 18.87
C ARG A 582 -16.02 -0.52 20.10
N ILE A 583 -16.81 -0.73 21.15
CA ILE A 583 -16.73 0.03 22.41
C ILE A 583 -15.39 -0.25 23.12
N ASP A 584 -14.96 -1.50 23.15
CA ASP A 584 -13.71 -1.91 23.81
C ASP A 584 -12.48 -1.34 23.09
N LEU A 585 -12.47 -1.37 21.75
CA LEU A 585 -11.44 -0.72 20.94
C LEU A 585 -11.44 0.80 21.10
N GLN A 586 -12.60 1.44 21.30
CA GLN A 586 -12.68 2.86 21.68
C GLN A 586 -12.11 3.11 23.08
N GLY A 587 -12.30 2.16 24.01
CA GLY A 587 -11.64 2.12 25.32
C GLY A 587 -10.12 2.03 25.20
N CYS A 588 -9.61 1.12 24.36
CA CYS A 588 -8.19 0.99 24.08
C CYS A 588 -7.63 2.26 23.42
N ALA A 589 -8.39 2.90 22.53
CA ALA A 589 -8.02 4.20 21.95
C ALA A 589 -7.98 5.32 23.01
N THR A 590 -8.68 5.18 24.13
CA THR A 590 -8.61 6.12 25.26
C THR A 590 -7.34 5.89 26.09
N ILE A 591 -6.91 4.64 26.27
CA ILE A 591 -5.59 4.31 26.83
C ILE A 591 -4.49 4.92 25.97
N ALA A 592 -4.60 4.78 24.65
CA ALA A 592 -3.68 5.39 23.71
C ALA A 592 -3.63 6.93 23.88
N ARG A 593 -4.78 7.61 23.96
CA ARG A 593 -4.89 9.06 24.21
C ARG A 593 -4.29 9.52 25.53
N HIS A 594 -4.59 8.83 26.63
CA HIS A 594 -4.09 9.25 27.94
C HIS A 594 -2.60 8.95 28.15
N CYS A 595 -2.10 7.87 27.58
CA CYS A 595 -0.73 7.42 27.83
C CYS A 595 0.29 7.96 26.82
N LEU A 596 -0.11 8.12 25.56
CA LEU A 596 0.78 8.56 24.47
C LEU A 596 0.59 10.03 24.12
N GLY A 597 -0.25 10.76 24.87
CA GLY A 597 -0.59 12.16 24.58
C GLY A 597 -1.33 12.36 23.26
N LEU A 598 -2.06 11.33 22.79
CA LEU A 598 -2.87 11.36 21.56
C LEU A 598 -4.17 12.17 21.69
#